data_AF-A0A972GLY2-F1
#
_entry.id   AF-A0A972GLY2-F1
#
_cell.length_a   1.000
_cell.length_b   1.000
_cell.length_c   1.000
_cell.angle_alpha   90.00
_cell.angle_beta   90.00
_cell.angle_gamma   90.00
#
_symmetry.space_group_name_H-M   'P 1'
#
loop_
_entity.id
_entity.type
_entity.pdbx_description
1 polymer ?
#
loop_
_entity_poly.entity_id
_entity_poly.type
_entity_poly.pdbx_seq_one_letter_code
_entity_poly.pdbx_strand_id
1 'polypeptide(L)'
;MSWQYPGYQQQMYRPNTNSNNLFVLDMKQADVTGDGILDNVYLYGNKPDGQSGLFADHITLVIQDGYSKNRTTVNLPNNAGYNSRLFLGDFDKDTIADILVTIDSGGSGGYISSYIYSFRNKVLRKLFDVEQFNSHFKFNVNYEDYYKVSVGSPQLDVLFTLDISNKGYDYLSQYYNEDGKLKTPTKGEVLALGALYPIVTDEKSMSYDLLALQRIIGTFNADTLGYVENLLTWGGTHFISSRLSVSIPASKLIALY
;
A
#
# COMPACT_ATOMS: atom_id res chain seq x y z
N MET A 1 3.47 -35.96 -45.17
CA MET A 1 4.66 -35.73 -44.33
C MET A 1 4.18 -35.22 -42.99
N SER A 2 4.01 -36.14 -42.04
CA SER A 2 3.56 -35.87 -40.68
C SER A 2 4.77 -35.57 -39.80
N TRP A 3 4.91 -34.33 -39.34
CA TRP A 3 5.86 -33.97 -38.31
C TRP A 3 5.15 -34.01 -36.95
N GLN A 4 5.49 -35.02 -36.15
CA GLN A 4 5.13 -35.12 -34.75
C GLN A 4 6.01 -34.14 -33.95
N TYR A 5 5.38 -33.28 -33.15
CA TYR A 5 6.08 -32.49 -32.14
C TYR A 5 6.39 -33.38 -30.93
N PRO A 6 7.61 -33.35 -30.36
CA PRO A 6 7.91 -34.07 -29.13
C PRO A 6 7.11 -33.46 -27.97
N GLY A 7 6.38 -34.30 -27.25
CA GLY A 7 5.65 -33.91 -26.05
C GLY A 7 6.61 -33.51 -24.94
N TYR A 8 6.43 -32.30 -24.41
CA TYR A 8 7.03 -31.91 -23.14
C TYR A 8 6.31 -32.66 -22.01
N GLN A 9 6.93 -33.73 -21.51
CA GLN A 9 6.58 -34.28 -20.21
C GLN A 9 6.96 -33.25 -19.16
N GLN A 10 5.98 -32.56 -18.58
CA GLN A 10 6.20 -31.84 -17.33
C GLN A 10 6.48 -32.88 -16.24
N GLN A 11 7.75 -33.00 -15.86
CA GLN A 11 8.12 -33.65 -14.61
C GLN A 11 7.39 -32.93 -13.48
N MET A 12 6.40 -33.59 -12.91
CA MET A 12 5.77 -33.18 -11.66
C MET A 12 6.84 -33.17 -10.58
N TYR A 13 7.40 -32.00 -10.29
CA TYR A 13 8.16 -31.79 -9.07
C TYR A 13 7.18 -31.95 -7.92
N ARG A 14 7.30 -33.07 -7.20
CA ARG A 14 6.68 -33.26 -5.89
C ARG A 14 7.74 -32.89 -4.86
N PRO A 15 7.70 -31.69 -4.26
CA PRO A 15 8.54 -31.45 -3.11
C PRO A 15 8.06 -32.33 -1.97
N ASN A 16 9.02 -33.07 -1.43
CA ASN A 16 8.89 -33.91 -0.26
C ASN A 16 8.46 -33.04 0.93
N THR A 17 7.30 -33.34 1.49
CA THR A 17 6.72 -32.69 2.67
C THR A 17 7.54 -33.06 3.92
N ASN A 18 8.26 -32.11 4.52
CA ASN A 18 8.55 -31.96 5.96
C ASN A 18 9.82 -31.12 6.24
N SER A 19 9.83 -29.87 5.80
CA SER A 19 10.64 -28.82 6.43
C SER A 19 9.71 -27.66 6.74
N ASN A 20 9.56 -27.31 8.02
CA ASN A 20 8.92 -26.05 8.40
C ASN A 20 9.81 -24.92 7.86
N ASN A 21 9.55 -24.48 6.63
CA ASN A 21 10.23 -23.36 5.98
C ASN A 21 9.81 -22.02 6.61
N LEU A 22 9.64 -21.98 7.93
CA LEU A 22 9.22 -20.81 8.69
C LEU A 22 10.44 -19.95 9.01
N PHE A 23 10.45 -18.73 8.53
CA PHE A 23 11.52 -17.76 8.73
C PHE A 23 11.01 -16.53 9.49
N VAL A 24 11.89 -15.93 10.30
CA VAL A 24 11.67 -14.55 10.77
C VAL A 24 11.89 -13.63 9.57
N LEU A 25 10.87 -12.86 9.22
CA LEU A 25 10.90 -11.89 8.13
C LEU A 25 11.35 -10.51 8.63
N ASP A 26 10.87 -10.11 9.80
CA ASP A 26 11.30 -8.91 10.51
C ASP A 26 11.09 -9.07 12.02
N MET A 27 11.84 -8.31 12.81
CA MET A 27 11.72 -8.25 14.26
C MET A 27 12.00 -6.83 14.76
N LYS A 28 11.15 -6.36 15.68
CA LYS A 28 11.29 -5.08 16.38
C LYS A 28 11.03 -5.25 17.87
N GLN A 29 11.51 -4.29 18.66
CA GLN A 29 11.27 -4.23 20.10
C GLN A 29 10.76 -2.84 20.49
N ALA A 30 9.70 -2.79 21.28
CA ALA A 30 9.14 -1.60 21.93
C ALA A 30 8.22 -2.06 23.07
N ASP A 31 7.86 -1.16 23.98
CA ASP A 31 6.73 -1.39 24.89
C ASP A 31 5.42 -1.22 24.11
N VAL A 32 4.79 -2.32 23.72
CA VAL A 32 3.51 -2.34 23.00
C VAL A 32 2.33 -2.70 23.90
N THR A 33 2.62 -3.11 25.14
CA THR A 33 1.60 -3.41 26.16
C THR A 33 1.30 -2.22 27.08
N GLY A 34 2.22 -1.26 27.19
CA GLY A 34 2.13 -0.08 28.05
C GLY A 34 2.55 -0.32 29.50
N ASP A 35 3.31 -1.39 29.78
CA ASP A 35 3.76 -1.74 31.15
C ASP A 35 5.19 -1.27 31.47
N GLY A 36 5.84 -0.56 30.53
CA GLY A 36 7.20 -0.05 30.65
C GLY A 36 8.29 -1.08 30.33
N ILE A 37 7.93 -2.30 29.94
CA ILE A 37 8.87 -3.38 29.61
C ILE A 37 8.86 -3.62 28.11
N LEU A 38 10.05 -3.76 27.51
CA LEU A 38 10.16 -4.00 26.07
C LEU A 38 9.61 -5.38 25.68
N ASP A 39 8.67 -5.38 24.74
CA ASP A 39 8.12 -6.55 24.08
C ASP A 39 8.89 -6.88 22.79
N ASN A 40 8.82 -8.13 22.34
CA ASN A 40 9.35 -8.53 21.03
C ASN A 40 8.19 -8.71 20.04
N VAL A 41 8.27 -8.06 18.88
CA VAL A 41 7.29 -8.19 17.81
C VAL A 41 7.98 -8.81 16.60
N TYR A 42 7.42 -9.91 16.09
CA TYR A 42 7.96 -10.66 14.97
C TYR A 42 6.96 -10.74 13.83
N LEU A 43 7.47 -10.70 12.60
CA LEU A 43 6.79 -11.31 11.46
C LEU A 43 7.47 -12.63 11.16
N TYR A 44 6.69 -13.70 11.21
CA TYR A 44 7.09 -15.00 10.67
C TYR A 44 6.43 -15.22 9.31
N GLY A 45 7.04 -16.01 8.44
CA GLY A 45 6.38 -16.47 7.23
C GLY A 45 7.11 -17.65 6.61
N ASN A 46 6.40 -18.38 5.77
CA ASN A 46 6.97 -19.48 5.02
C ASN A 46 7.63 -18.95 3.74
N LYS A 47 8.89 -19.35 3.47
CA LYS A 47 9.56 -19.06 2.20
C LYS A 47 9.68 -20.33 1.37
N PRO A 48 8.84 -20.50 0.33
CA PRO A 48 8.86 -21.70 -0.53
C PRO A 48 10.22 -21.93 -1.20
N ASP A 49 10.88 -20.84 -1.60
CA ASP A 49 12.19 -20.86 -2.29
C ASP A 49 13.37 -20.87 -1.29
N GLY A 50 13.12 -21.13 -0.01
CA GLY A 50 14.13 -21.14 1.04
C GLY A 50 14.56 -19.75 1.49
N GLN A 51 15.64 -19.68 2.28
CA GLN A 51 16.03 -18.47 3.02
C GLN A 51 16.30 -17.25 2.11
N SER A 52 16.87 -17.47 0.92
CA SER A 52 17.15 -16.45 -0.09
C SER A 52 15.92 -16.03 -0.89
N GLY A 53 14.80 -16.75 -0.77
CA GLY A 53 13.53 -16.39 -1.41
C GLY A 53 13.02 -15.04 -0.92
N LEU A 54 12.59 -14.19 -1.87
CA LEU A 54 12.04 -12.86 -1.58
C LEU A 54 10.54 -12.91 -1.24
N PHE A 55 9.84 -13.91 -1.79
CA PHE A 55 8.43 -14.15 -1.52
C PHE A 55 8.26 -14.94 -0.23
N ALA A 56 7.26 -14.57 0.56
CA ALA A 56 6.80 -15.35 1.70
C ALA A 56 5.27 -15.46 1.70
N ASP A 57 4.76 -16.60 2.17
CA ASP A 57 3.34 -16.84 2.44
C ASP A 57 3.11 -17.20 3.92
N HIS A 58 1.83 -17.31 4.32
CA HIS A 58 1.44 -17.56 5.71
C HIS A 58 2.09 -16.58 6.70
N ILE A 59 2.24 -15.31 6.28
CA ILE A 59 2.86 -14.27 7.08
C ILE A 59 2.01 -14.02 8.32
N THR A 60 2.63 -14.16 9.48
CA THR A 60 1.96 -14.16 10.78
C THR A 60 2.65 -13.20 11.71
N LEU A 61 1.88 -12.31 12.33
CA LEU A 61 2.36 -11.40 13.37
C LEU A 61 2.36 -12.14 14.71
N VAL A 62 3.48 -12.09 15.43
CA VAL A 62 3.63 -12.66 16.77
C VAL A 62 4.15 -11.60 17.71
N ILE A 63 3.41 -11.33 18.78
CA ILE A 63 3.76 -10.41 19.84
C ILE A 63 4.15 -11.25 21.07
N GLN A 64 5.37 -11.08 21.57
CA GLN A 64 5.84 -11.74 22.79
C GLN A 64 6.04 -10.72 23.89
N ASP A 65 5.23 -10.86 24.94
CA ASP A 65 5.26 -10.01 26.14
C ASP A 65 6.65 -10.07 26.81
N GLY A 66 7.24 -8.91 27.06
CA GLY A 66 8.54 -8.75 27.66
C GLY A 66 8.63 -9.23 29.10
N TYR A 67 7.54 -9.08 29.87
CA TYR A 67 7.42 -9.50 31.26
C TYR A 67 7.06 -10.98 31.38
N SER A 68 5.91 -11.39 30.83
CA SER A 68 5.38 -12.74 31.03
C SER A 68 5.94 -13.79 30.07
N LYS A 69 6.58 -13.35 28.97
CA LYS A 69 7.03 -14.19 27.85
C LYS A 69 5.89 -14.89 27.10
N ASN A 70 4.63 -14.60 27.41
CA ASN A 70 3.48 -15.10 26.68
C ASN A 70 3.48 -14.58 25.25
N ARG A 71 2.97 -15.39 24.32
CA ARG A 71 2.90 -15.06 22.90
C ARG A 71 1.45 -14.91 22.46
N THR A 72 1.18 -13.85 21.72
CA THR A 72 -0.08 -13.63 21.00
C THR A 72 0.18 -13.69 19.51
N THR A 73 -0.55 -14.55 18.82
CA THR A 73 -0.46 -14.72 17.37
C THR A 73 -1.63 -14.03 16.69
N VAL A 74 -1.35 -13.22 15.67
CA VAL A 74 -2.34 -12.46 14.91
C VAL A 74 -2.31 -12.90 13.46
N ASN A 75 -3.44 -13.43 12.99
CA ASN A 75 -3.62 -13.81 11.59
C ASN A 75 -3.97 -12.57 10.76
N LEU A 76 -3.19 -12.31 9.71
CA LEU A 76 -3.42 -11.21 8.79
C LEU A 76 -4.39 -11.66 7.68
N PRO A 77 -5.39 -10.84 7.29
CA PRO A 77 -6.33 -11.19 6.22
C PRO A 77 -5.65 -11.54 4.89
N ASN A 78 -4.80 -10.64 4.39
CA ASN A 78 -3.87 -10.88 3.29
C ASN A 78 -2.46 -11.04 3.86
N ASN A 79 -1.86 -12.21 3.67
CA ASN A 79 -0.67 -12.66 4.40
C ASN A 79 0.40 -13.30 3.51
N ALA A 80 0.48 -12.89 2.24
CA ALA A 80 1.49 -13.37 1.30
C ALA A 80 2.00 -12.21 0.44
N GLY A 81 3.29 -12.21 0.14
CA GLY A 81 3.91 -11.16 -0.67
C GLY A 81 5.41 -11.05 -0.43
N TYR A 82 5.91 -9.84 -0.62
CA TYR A 82 7.33 -9.50 -0.61
C TYR A 82 7.60 -8.44 0.46
N ASN A 83 8.87 -8.31 0.86
CA ASN A 83 9.36 -7.19 1.66
C ASN A 83 8.49 -6.84 2.89
N SER A 84 8.05 -7.89 3.60
CA SER A 84 7.22 -7.77 4.79
C SER A 84 8.01 -7.12 5.92
N ARG A 85 7.46 -6.08 6.53
CA ARG A 85 8.18 -5.24 7.49
C ARG A 85 7.30 -4.74 8.62
N LEU A 86 7.93 -4.49 9.76
CA LEU A 86 7.35 -3.92 10.95
C LEU A 86 7.81 -2.47 11.15
N PHE A 87 6.90 -1.66 11.65
CA PHE A 87 7.20 -0.38 12.26
C PHE A 87 6.44 -0.29 13.59
N LEU A 88 7.13 0.15 14.65
CA LEU A 88 6.54 0.34 15.97
C LEU A 88 6.55 1.83 16.32
N GLY A 89 5.39 2.38 16.67
CA GLY A 89 5.24 3.79 17.01
C GLY A 89 3.81 4.10 17.44
N ASP A 90 3.64 5.16 18.21
CA ASP A 90 2.33 5.59 18.71
C ASP A 90 1.49 6.16 17.56
N PHE A 91 0.42 5.45 17.16
CA PHE A 91 -0.46 5.89 16.09
C PHE A 91 -1.80 6.41 16.62
N ASP A 92 -2.29 5.88 17.75
CA ASP A 92 -3.56 6.30 18.36
C ASP A 92 -3.43 7.46 19.38
N LYS A 93 -2.22 8.03 19.51
CA LYS A 93 -1.86 9.19 20.33
C LYS A 93 -2.04 8.93 21.82
N ASP A 94 -1.86 7.69 22.25
CA ASP A 94 -1.99 7.28 23.65
C ASP A 94 -0.65 7.04 24.36
N THR A 95 0.47 7.36 23.69
CA THR A 95 1.87 7.23 24.11
C THR A 95 2.44 5.80 24.15
N ILE A 96 1.64 4.79 23.81
CA ILE A 96 2.09 3.39 23.73
C ILE A 96 2.37 3.05 22.27
N ALA A 97 3.40 2.25 22.02
CA ALA A 97 3.75 1.89 20.65
C ALA A 97 2.71 0.93 20.06
N ASP A 98 2.15 1.30 18.92
CA ASP A 98 1.31 0.45 18.08
C ASP A 98 2.17 -0.26 17.02
N ILE A 99 1.60 -1.27 16.36
CA ILE A 99 2.30 -2.17 15.44
C ILE A 99 1.76 -1.96 14.03
N LEU A 100 2.55 -1.35 13.15
CA LEU A 100 2.30 -1.28 11.71
C LEU A 100 2.96 -2.47 11.02
N VAL A 101 2.17 -3.24 10.28
CA VAL A 101 2.60 -4.31 9.38
C VAL A 101 2.37 -3.86 7.95
N THR A 102 3.38 -4.02 7.08
CA THR A 102 3.25 -3.81 5.64
C THR A 102 3.85 -4.97 4.87
N ILE A 103 3.14 -5.46 3.85
CA ILE A 103 3.53 -6.53 2.94
C ILE A 103 3.31 -6.03 1.51
N ASP A 104 4.34 -6.05 0.67
CA ASP A 104 4.21 -5.64 -0.73
C ASP A 104 3.58 -6.80 -1.52
N SER A 105 2.50 -6.58 -2.27
CA SER A 105 1.82 -7.67 -3.01
C SER A 105 2.65 -8.22 -4.17
N GLY A 106 3.58 -7.40 -4.67
CA GLY A 106 4.22 -7.60 -5.98
C GLY A 106 3.30 -7.20 -7.14
N GLY A 107 3.75 -7.49 -8.37
CA GLY A 107 3.03 -7.14 -9.60
C GLY A 107 3.20 -5.68 -10.04
N SER A 108 2.65 -5.33 -11.20
CA SER A 108 2.81 -4.02 -11.84
C SER A 108 1.95 -2.92 -11.23
N GLY A 109 0.92 -3.29 -10.46
CA GLY A 109 0.09 -2.35 -9.68
C GLY A 109 0.82 -1.77 -8.48
N GLY A 110 1.79 -2.51 -7.91
CA GLY A 110 2.58 -2.05 -6.77
C GLY A 110 1.76 -1.87 -5.50
N TYR A 111 0.80 -2.76 -5.23
CA TYR A 111 -0.09 -2.66 -4.06
C TYR A 111 0.60 -3.15 -2.79
N ILE A 112 0.05 -2.73 -1.65
CA ILE A 112 0.46 -3.23 -0.34
C ILE A 112 -0.73 -3.83 0.41
N SER A 113 -0.45 -4.85 1.23
CA SER A 113 -1.30 -5.23 2.35
C SER A 113 -0.78 -4.56 3.61
N SER A 114 -1.60 -3.79 4.32
CA SER A 114 -1.16 -3.07 5.51
C SER A 114 -2.21 -3.01 6.61
N TYR A 115 -1.74 -3.14 7.86
CA TYR A 115 -2.56 -3.19 9.06
C TYR A 115 -1.85 -2.49 10.21
N ILE A 116 -2.62 -1.82 11.07
CA ILE A 116 -2.11 -1.28 12.33
C ILE A 116 -2.87 -1.92 13.48
N TYR A 117 -2.15 -2.39 14.48
CA TYR A 117 -2.71 -2.98 15.69
C TYR A 117 -2.17 -2.28 16.95
N SER A 118 -3.06 -1.96 17.88
CA SER A 118 -2.69 -1.69 19.27
C SER A 118 -2.71 -2.98 20.06
N PHE A 119 -1.78 -3.13 21.01
CA PHE A 119 -1.76 -4.25 21.95
C PHE A 119 -1.71 -3.80 23.41
N ARG A 120 -2.16 -2.56 23.66
CA ARG A 120 -2.25 -1.96 24.99
C ARG A 120 -2.98 -2.86 25.97
N ASN A 121 -2.44 -2.97 27.19
CA ASN A 121 -2.96 -3.83 28.26
C ASN A 121 -3.18 -5.28 27.81
N LYS A 122 -2.41 -5.75 26.83
CA LYS A 122 -2.48 -7.11 26.25
C LYS A 122 -3.81 -7.39 25.54
N VAL A 123 -4.50 -6.33 25.11
CA VAL A 123 -5.76 -6.40 24.35
C VAL A 123 -5.48 -5.97 22.92
N LEU A 124 -5.63 -6.91 21.97
CA LEU A 124 -5.42 -6.62 20.56
C LEU A 124 -6.60 -5.83 19.99
N ARG A 125 -6.30 -4.67 19.37
CA ARG A 125 -7.27 -3.84 18.64
C ARG A 125 -6.71 -3.45 17.28
N LYS A 126 -7.44 -3.71 16.21
CA LYS A 126 -7.07 -3.26 14.86
C LYS A 126 -7.46 -1.78 14.69
N LEU A 127 -6.49 -0.94 14.36
CA LEU A 127 -6.65 0.51 14.15
C LEU A 127 -6.77 0.88 12.66
N PHE A 128 -6.11 0.12 11.79
CA PHE A 128 -6.11 0.34 10.34
C PHE A 128 -6.19 -0.99 9.60
N ASP A 129 -6.92 -0.96 8.47
CA ASP A 129 -7.06 -2.08 7.54
C ASP A 129 -7.09 -1.53 6.11
N VAL A 130 -6.17 -2.02 5.28
CA VAL A 130 -6.04 -1.55 3.89
C VAL A 130 -7.29 -1.75 3.04
N GLU A 131 -8.08 -2.82 3.28
CA GLU A 131 -9.29 -3.07 2.50
C GLU A 131 -10.38 -2.06 2.87
N GLN A 132 -10.47 -1.70 4.15
CA GLN A 132 -11.36 -0.63 4.60
C GLN A 132 -10.94 0.71 4.00
N PHE A 133 -9.64 1.02 4.01
CA PHE A 133 -9.11 2.23 3.37
C PHE A 133 -9.45 2.29 1.87
N ASN A 134 -9.14 1.23 1.11
CA ASN A 134 -9.42 1.17 -0.34
C ASN A 134 -10.93 1.24 -0.65
N SER A 135 -11.76 0.73 0.26
CA SER A 135 -13.22 0.79 0.10
C SER A 135 -13.78 2.21 0.28
N HIS A 136 -13.15 3.00 1.15
CA HIS A 136 -13.57 4.35 1.53
C HIS A 136 -12.99 5.43 0.61
N PHE A 137 -11.71 5.31 0.23
CA PHE A 137 -11.02 6.27 -0.62
C PHE A 137 -11.07 5.84 -2.09
N LYS A 138 -12.26 5.94 -2.69
CA LYS A 138 -12.51 5.66 -4.10
C LYS A 138 -12.60 6.94 -4.91
N PHE A 139 -12.03 6.90 -6.11
CA PHE A 139 -12.02 8.02 -7.05
C PHE A 139 -12.44 7.57 -8.44
N ASN A 140 -13.16 8.43 -9.13
CA ASN A 140 -13.43 8.33 -10.55
C ASN A 140 -12.41 9.17 -11.31
N VAL A 141 -11.83 8.60 -12.36
CA VAL A 141 -10.88 9.30 -13.23
C VAL A 141 -11.47 9.37 -14.63
N ASN A 142 -11.75 10.57 -15.12
CA ASN A 142 -12.26 10.79 -16.47
C ASN A 142 -11.35 11.75 -17.21
N TYR A 143 -11.06 11.43 -18.46
CA TYR A 143 -10.48 12.42 -19.36
C TYR A 143 -11.58 13.43 -19.70
N GLU A 144 -11.21 14.70 -19.75
CA GLU A 144 -12.08 15.83 -20.08
C GLU A 144 -11.50 16.60 -21.26
N ASP A 145 -12.34 17.40 -21.93
CA ASP A 145 -11.88 18.26 -23.04
C ASP A 145 -10.71 19.16 -22.62
N TYR A 146 -9.93 19.56 -23.61
CA TYR A 146 -8.80 20.48 -23.48
C TYR A 146 -7.66 19.93 -22.61
N TYR A 147 -7.34 18.65 -22.83
CA TYR A 147 -6.19 17.94 -22.24
C TYR A 147 -6.24 17.92 -20.71
N LYS A 148 -7.44 17.76 -20.15
CA LYS A 148 -7.66 17.70 -18.71
C LYS A 148 -8.05 16.28 -18.30
N VAL A 149 -7.75 15.94 -17.04
CA VAL A 149 -8.25 14.71 -16.43
C VAL A 149 -8.86 15.07 -15.07
N SER A 150 -10.13 14.76 -14.88
CA SER A 150 -10.82 14.90 -13.60
C SER A 150 -10.54 13.69 -12.72
N VAL A 151 -10.21 13.93 -11.45
CA VAL A 151 -10.07 12.90 -10.42
C VAL A 151 -10.98 13.29 -9.25
N GLY A 152 -12.13 12.65 -9.15
CA GLY A 152 -13.18 13.05 -8.22
C GLY A 152 -13.63 11.92 -7.31
N SER A 153 -13.96 12.26 -6.06
CA SER A 153 -14.62 11.35 -5.12
C SER A 153 -15.90 12.00 -4.61
N PRO A 154 -17.08 11.57 -5.09
CA PRO A 154 -18.36 12.10 -4.60
C PRO A 154 -18.57 11.85 -3.11
N GLN A 155 -18.02 10.75 -2.58
CA GLN A 155 -18.14 10.38 -1.16
C GLN A 155 -17.38 11.34 -0.24
N LEU A 156 -16.29 11.92 -0.75
CA LEU A 156 -15.45 12.86 -0.03
C LEU A 156 -15.74 14.33 -0.39
N ASP A 157 -16.65 14.56 -1.35
CA ASP A 157 -16.95 15.87 -1.94
C ASP A 157 -15.69 16.61 -2.44
N VAL A 158 -14.85 15.91 -3.20
CA VAL A 158 -13.62 16.46 -3.78
C VAL A 158 -13.52 16.23 -5.28
N LEU A 159 -12.93 17.19 -5.97
CA LEU A 159 -12.60 17.14 -7.39
C LEU A 159 -11.24 17.78 -7.65
N PHE A 160 -10.32 17.01 -8.23
CA PHE A 160 -9.05 17.50 -8.73
C PHE A 160 -9.07 17.53 -10.26
N THR A 161 -8.37 18.49 -10.85
CA THR A 161 -8.19 18.57 -12.30
C THR A 161 -6.71 18.59 -12.63
N LEU A 162 -6.27 17.56 -13.34
CA LEU A 162 -4.93 17.40 -13.85
C LEU A 162 -4.84 18.05 -15.23
N ASP A 163 -3.78 18.80 -15.50
CA ASP A 163 -3.41 19.20 -16.86
C ASP A 163 -2.39 18.21 -17.41
N ILE A 164 -2.75 17.52 -18.50
CA ILE A 164 -1.87 16.54 -19.15
C ILE A 164 -1.29 17.04 -20.48
N SER A 165 -1.40 18.36 -20.77
CA SER A 165 -0.86 18.97 -22.00
C SER A 165 0.65 18.73 -22.17
N ASN A 166 1.36 18.44 -21.09
CA ASN A 166 2.79 18.12 -21.10
C ASN A 166 3.12 16.71 -21.67
N LYS A 167 2.15 15.83 -21.90
CA LYS A 167 2.37 14.45 -22.38
C LYS A 167 2.82 14.36 -23.84
N GLY A 168 2.73 15.46 -24.60
CA GLY A 168 3.20 15.55 -25.98
C GLY A 168 2.19 15.01 -27.01
N TYR A 169 2.41 15.39 -28.27
CA TYR A 169 1.47 15.14 -29.37
C TYR A 169 1.17 13.65 -29.58
N ASP A 170 2.19 12.78 -29.56
CA ASP A 170 2.03 11.35 -29.80
C ASP A 170 1.11 10.68 -28.78
N TYR A 171 1.13 11.16 -27.53
CA TYR A 171 0.22 10.70 -26.49
C TYR A 171 -1.17 11.33 -26.66
N LEU A 172 -1.25 12.66 -26.78
CA LEU A 172 -2.52 13.40 -26.76
C LEU A 172 -3.38 13.12 -27.99
N SER A 173 -2.77 12.96 -29.16
CA SER A 173 -3.47 12.65 -30.42
C SER A 173 -4.21 11.31 -30.40
N GLN A 174 -3.90 10.40 -29.45
CA GLN A 174 -4.66 9.16 -29.27
C GLN A 174 -6.06 9.42 -28.69
N TYR A 175 -6.22 10.45 -27.86
CA TYR A 175 -7.45 10.71 -27.11
C TYR A 175 -8.20 11.96 -27.59
N TYR A 176 -7.49 12.92 -28.18
CA TYR A 176 -8.03 14.24 -28.51
C TYR A 176 -7.95 14.55 -29.99
N ASN A 177 -8.94 15.30 -30.48
CA ASN A 177 -8.90 15.98 -31.78
C ASN A 177 -7.95 17.18 -31.72
N GLU A 178 -7.61 17.75 -32.89
CA GLU A 178 -6.72 18.92 -32.98
C GLU A 178 -7.27 20.17 -32.26
N ASP A 179 -8.59 20.26 -32.12
CA ASP A 179 -9.27 21.33 -31.37
C ASP A 179 -9.25 21.11 -29.84
N GLY A 180 -8.59 20.05 -29.37
CA GLY A 180 -8.47 19.68 -27.97
C GLY A 180 -9.68 18.95 -27.39
N LYS A 181 -10.73 18.68 -28.17
CA LYS A 181 -11.88 17.90 -27.69
C LYS A 181 -11.61 16.41 -27.68
N LEU A 182 -12.18 15.71 -26.71
CA LEU A 182 -12.14 14.26 -26.64
C LEU A 182 -12.77 13.63 -27.87
N LYS A 183 -12.09 12.62 -28.43
CA LYS A 183 -12.64 11.80 -29.51
C LYS A 183 -13.81 10.94 -29.02
N THR A 184 -13.63 10.35 -27.84
CA THR A 184 -14.60 9.46 -27.19
C THR A 184 -14.42 9.54 -25.67
N PRO A 185 -15.49 9.31 -24.88
CA PRO A 185 -15.36 9.21 -23.43
C PRO A 185 -14.30 8.20 -23.02
N THR A 186 -13.32 8.66 -22.23
CA THR A 186 -12.15 7.86 -21.84
C THR A 186 -11.96 7.94 -20.33
N LYS A 187 -11.59 6.82 -19.71
CA LYS A 187 -11.40 6.71 -18.26
C LYS A 187 -9.98 6.30 -17.91
N GLY A 188 -9.51 6.82 -16.79
CA GLY A 188 -8.35 6.29 -16.08
C GLY A 188 -8.80 5.55 -14.81
N GLU A 189 -7.87 5.36 -13.88
CA GLU A 189 -8.14 4.73 -12.60
C GLU A 189 -7.25 5.30 -11.49
N VAL A 190 -7.77 5.38 -10.27
CA VAL A 190 -6.93 5.48 -9.06
C VAL A 190 -6.79 4.08 -8.50
N LEU A 191 -5.56 3.58 -8.47
CA LEU A 191 -5.26 2.24 -8.01
C LEU A 191 -5.47 2.08 -6.49
N ALA A 192 -5.47 0.83 -6.03
CA ALA A 192 -5.42 0.51 -4.61
C ALA A 192 -4.15 1.09 -3.95
N LEU A 193 -4.18 1.17 -2.61
CA LEU A 193 -3.07 1.70 -1.81
C LEU A 193 -1.74 1.03 -2.20
N GLY A 194 -0.80 1.87 -2.66
CA GLY A 194 0.53 1.42 -3.09
C GLY A 194 1.63 1.72 -2.08
N ALA A 195 1.42 2.71 -1.20
CA ALA A 195 2.33 2.98 -0.10
C ALA A 195 1.61 3.59 1.10
N LEU A 196 2.10 3.24 2.29
CA LEU A 196 1.66 3.80 3.56
C LEU A 196 2.91 4.08 4.40
N TYR A 197 3.16 5.35 4.71
CA TYR A 197 4.34 5.77 5.44
C TYR A 197 3.95 6.38 6.79
N PRO A 198 4.53 5.91 7.90
CA PRO A 198 4.45 6.63 9.16
C PRO A 198 5.26 7.93 9.06
N ILE A 199 4.64 9.06 9.40
CA ILE A 199 5.29 10.37 9.39
C ILE A 199 4.99 11.14 10.68
N VAL A 200 5.94 11.97 11.11
CA VAL A 200 5.73 12.90 12.24
C VAL A 200 5.28 14.25 11.67
N THR A 201 4.09 14.70 12.03
CA THR A 201 3.49 15.97 11.59
C THR A 201 3.45 17.03 12.68
N ASP A 202 3.45 16.61 13.94
CA ASP A 202 3.59 17.47 15.12
C ASP A 202 4.89 17.12 15.84
N GLU A 203 5.91 17.95 15.68
CA GLU A 203 7.24 17.75 16.30
C GLU A 203 7.21 17.82 17.83
N LYS A 204 6.11 18.30 18.43
CA LYS A 204 5.92 18.32 19.89
C LYS A 204 5.33 17.00 20.40
N SER A 205 4.76 16.20 19.51
CA SER A 205 4.22 14.88 19.81
C SER A 205 5.21 13.80 19.38
N MET A 206 5.21 12.67 20.08
CA MET A 206 5.93 11.46 19.67
C MET A 206 5.06 10.53 18.81
N SER A 207 3.85 10.97 18.44
CA SER A 207 2.88 10.21 17.65
C SER A 207 3.12 10.31 16.14
N TYR A 208 2.70 9.28 15.42
CA TYR A 208 2.78 9.18 13.97
C TYR A 208 1.41 9.37 13.31
N ASP A 209 1.39 10.20 12.28
CA ASP A 209 0.36 10.21 11.25
C ASP A 209 0.75 9.27 10.10
N LEU A 210 -0.14 9.09 9.12
CA LEU A 210 0.13 8.25 7.96
C LEU A 210 0.03 9.05 6.66
N LEU A 211 1.04 8.94 5.80
CA LEU A 211 0.93 9.36 4.40
C LEU A 211 0.59 8.15 3.53
N ALA A 212 -0.64 8.12 3.02
CA ALA A 212 -1.13 7.11 2.08
C ALA A 212 -0.99 7.60 0.64
N LEU A 213 -0.44 6.76 -0.25
CA LEU A 213 -0.27 7.06 -1.67
C LEU A 213 -1.02 6.06 -2.55
N GLN A 214 -1.87 6.58 -3.43
CA GLN A 214 -2.53 5.81 -4.50
C GLN A 214 -2.13 6.39 -5.86
N ARG A 215 -1.74 5.53 -6.80
CA ARG A 215 -1.32 5.97 -8.13
C ARG A 215 -2.53 6.26 -9.01
N ILE A 216 -2.51 7.39 -9.70
CA ILE A 216 -3.47 7.76 -10.73
C ILE A 216 -2.89 7.31 -12.07
N ILE A 217 -3.60 6.43 -12.77
CA ILE A 217 -3.20 5.93 -14.10
C ILE A 217 -4.20 6.37 -15.17
N GLY A 218 -3.70 6.46 -16.41
CA GLY A 218 -4.50 6.63 -17.61
C GLY A 218 -5.16 5.33 -18.06
N THR A 219 -5.22 5.10 -19.36
CA THR A 219 -5.91 3.94 -19.95
C THR A 219 -5.15 2.62 -19.82
N PHE A 220 -3.90 2.65 -19.33
CA PHE A 220 -3.10 1.46 -19.05
C PHE A 220 -2.18 1.69 -17.86
N ASN A 221 -1.82 0.61 -17.16
CA ASN A 221 -1.13 0.68 -15.87
C ASN A 221 0.24 1.40 -15.88
N ALA A 222 0.96 1.38 -17.01
CA ALA A 222 2.25 2.08 -17.13
C ALA A 222 2.10 3.60 -17.32
N ASP A 223 0.91 4.10 -17.66
CA ASP A 223 0.65 5.52 -17.86
C ASP A 223 0.30 6.20 -16.53
N THR A 224 1.33 6.56 -15.77
CA THR A 224 1.12 7.33 -14.54
C THR A 224 0.78 8.78 -14.87
N LEU A 225 -0.35 9.26 -14.37
CA LEU A 225 -0.79 10.65 -14.47
C LEU A 225 -0.43 11.45 -13.22
N GLY A 226 -0.35 10.80 -12.06
CA GLY A 226 -0.05 11.43 -10.78
C GLY A 226 -0.30 10.48 -9.62
N TYR A 227 -0.40 11.05 -8.42
CA TYR A 227 -0.70 10.33 -7.19
C TYR A 227 -1.73 11.07 -6.36
N VAL A 228 -2.68 10.35 -5.78
CA VAL A 228 -3.46 10.84 -4.66
C VAL A 228 -2.60 10.65 -3.42
N GLU A 229 -2.40 11.74 -2.68
CA GLU A 229 -1.66 11.77 -1.42
C GLU A 229 -2.65 12.12 -0.30
N ASN A 230 -2.84 11.18 0.62
CA ASN A 230 -3.78 11.34 1.72
C ASN A 230 -3.04 11.28 3.04
N LEU A 231 -2.95 12.42 3.71
CA LEU A 231 -2.47 12.51 5.08
C LEU A 231 -3.61 12.12 6.02
N LEU A 232 -3.40 11.03 6.75
CA LEU A 232 -4.32 10.53 7.76
C LEU A 232 -3.78 10.84 9.15
N THR A 233 -4.65 11.30 10.03
CA THR A 233 -4.35 11.48 11.45
C THR A 233 -5.36 10.71 12.29
N TRP A 234 -4.96 10.28 13.48
CA TRP A 234 -5.89 9.61 14.38
C TRP A 234 -6.95 10.57 14.92
N GLY A 235 -8.23 10.25 14.65
CA GLY A 235 -9.41 11.01 15.09
C GLY A 235 -10.03 10.50 16.39
N GLY A 236 -9.32 9.67 17.17
CA GLY A 236 -9.78 9.11 18.45
C GLY A 236 -10.41 7.72 18.35
N THR A 237 -11.03 7.38 17.22
CA THR A 237 -11.65 6.05 16.98
C THR A 237 -11.16 5.36 15.72
N HIS A 238 -10.77 6.14 14.73
CA HIS A 238 -10.23 5.69 13.45
C HIS A 238 -9.36 6.81 12.86
N PHE A 239 -8.59 6.46 11.83
CA PHE A 239 -7.86 7.43 11.04
C PHE A 239 -8.80 8.25 10.17
N ILE A 240 -8.63 9.57 10.18
CA ILE A 240 -9.37 10.53 9.35
C ILE A 240 -8.43 11.25 8.39
N SER A 241 -8.92 11.63 7.22
CA SER A 241 -8.14 12.46 6.28
C SER A 241 -8.02 13.88 6.82
N SER A 242 -6.80 14.32 7.12
CA SER A 242 -6.49 15.69 7.54
C SER A 242 -6.07 16.57 6.37
N ARG A 243 -5.48 15.98 5.32
CA ARG A 243 -5.16 16.65 4.07
C ARG A 243 -5.19 15.66 2.93
N LEU A 244 -5.92 16.01 1.88
CA LEU A 244 -5.98 15.26 0.63
C LEU A 244 -5.47 16.15 -0.50
N SER A 245 -4.45 15.66 -1.22
CA SER A 245 -3.85 16.36 -2.36
C SER A 245 -3.62 15.41 -3.51
N VAL A 246 -3.39 15.99 -4.69
CA VAL A 246 -2.92 15.26 -5.86
C VAL A 246 -1.59 15.84 -6.30
N SER A 247 -0.58 14.98 -6.47
CA SER A 247 0.72 15.36 -7.01
C SER A 247 0.85 14.86 -8.45
N ILE A 248 1.51 15.66 -9.30
CA ILE A 248 1.72 15.35 -10.71
C ILE A 248 3.22 15.36 -11.05
N PRO A 249 3.67 14.52 -11.99
CA PRO A 249 5.05 14.56 -12.46
C PRO A 249 5.41 15.94 -13.04
N ALA A 250 6.62 16.41 -12.75
CA ALA A 250 7.11 17.65 -13.32
C ALA A 250 7.20 17.56 -14.85
N SER A 251 6.76 18.61 -15.54
CA SER A 251 7.08 18.81 -16.95
C SER A 251 8.46 19.45 -17.09
N LYS A 252 9.14 19.19 -18.21
CA LYS A 252 10.28 20.03 -18.59
C LYS A 252 9.79 21.47 -18.70
N LEU A 253 10.54 22.39 -18.12
CA LEU A 253 10.39 23.81 -18.44
C LEU A 253 10.76 23.93 -19.92
N ILE A 254 9.77 24.02 -20.81
CA ILE A 254 10.03 24.57 -22.14
C ILE A 254 10.53 25.98 -21.82
N ALA A 255 11.78 26.27 -22.18
CA ALA A 255 12.23 27.63 -22.14
C ALA A 255 11.26 28.42 -23.03
N LEU A 256 10.35 29.16 -22.41
CA LEU A 256 9.66 30.29 -23.04
C LEU A 256 10.65 31.47 -23.18
N TYR A 257 11.94 31.13 -23.39
CA TYR A 257 13.08 32.00 -23.64
C TYR A 257 13.90 31.37 -24.77
#